data_AF-A0A6V7M1P2-F1
#
_entry.id   AF-A0A6V7M1P2-F1
#
_cell.length_a   1.000
_cell.length_b   1.000
_cell.length_c   1.000
_cell.angle_alpha   90.00
_cell.angle_beta   90.00
_cell.angle_gamma   90.00
#
_symmetry.space_group_name_H-M   'P 1'
#
loop_
_entity.id
_entity.type
_entity.pdbx_description
1 polymer ?
#
loop_
_entity_poly.entity_id
_entity_poly.type
_entity_poly.pdbx_seq_one_letter_code
_entity_poly.pdbx_strand_id
1 'polypeptide(L)' 'MAVRLQFENSNEVGVFSKLTNSYCLVAIGGSENFY' A
#
# COMPACT_ATOMS: atom_id res chain seq x y z
N MET A 1 7.60 5.01 -12.27
CA MET A 1 6.17 5.33 -12.34
C MET A 1 5.68 5.52 -10.92
N ALA A 2 5.11 6.67 -10.58
CA ALA A 2 4.59 6.92 -9.23
C ALA A 2 3.06 6.81 -9.29
N VAL A 3 2.49 5.89 -8.51
CA VAL A 3 1.04 5.69 -8.40
C VAL A 3 0.57 6.36 -7.12
N ARG A 4 -0.48 7.18 -7.20
CA ARG A 4 -1.10 7.79 -6.02
C ARG A 4 -2.09 6.80 -5.42
N LEU A 5 -1.84 6.37 -4.20
CA LEU A 5 -2.64 5.41 -3.44
C LEU A 5 -2.94 6.00 -2.06
N GLN A 6 -4.07 5.62 -1.48
CA GLN A 6 -4.47 5.99 -0.11
C GLN A 6 -4.94 4.72 0.60
N PHE A 7 -4.57 4.55 1.85
CA PHE A 7 -5.02 3.44 2.70
C PHE A 7 -5.98 4.00 3.74
N GLU A 8 -7.27 3.64 3.67
CA GLU A 8 -8.32 4.10 4.61
C GLU A 8 -8.26 5.62 4.91
N ASN A 9 -8.21 6.45 3.86
CA ASN A 9 -8.12 7.91 3.96
C ASN A 9 -6.80 8.44 4.59
N SER A 10 -5.77 7.59 4.70
CA SER A 10 -4.39 7.97 5.03
C SER A 10 -3.50 8.01 3.78
N ASN A 11 -2.69 9.07 3.71
CA ASN A 11 -1.70 9.25 2.64
C ASN A 11 -0.38 8.51 2.93
N GLU A 12 -0.25 7.90 4.10
CA GLU A 12 0.97 7.23 4.56
C GLU A 12 0.98 5.74 4.20
N VAL A 13 0.84 5.43 2.91
CA VAL A 13 0.76 4.03 2.41
C VAL A 13 2.00 3.19 2.71
N GLY A 14 3.16 3.81 2.94
CA GLY A 14 4.40 3.13 3.31
C GLY A 14 4.43 2.58 4.74
N VAL A 15 3.52 3.01 5.62
CA VAL A 15 3.32 2.40 6.94
C VAL A 15 2.60 1.06 6.82
N PHE A 16 1.73 0.95 5.81
CA PHE A 16 0.85 -0.20 5.59
C PHE A 16 1.35 -1.16 4.51
N SER A 17 2.45 -0.82 3.81
CA SER A 17 3.02 -1.65 2.77
C SER A 17 4.55 -1.57 2.76
N LYS A 18 5.21 -2.71 2.56
CA LYS A 18 6.66 -2.83 2.44
C LYS A 18 7.00 -3.43 1.08
N LEU A 19 7.39 -2.57 0.15
CA LEU A 19 7.87 -2.96 -1.17
C LEU A 19 9.38 -3.28 -1.09
N THR A 20 9.77 -4.47 -1.51
CA THR A 20 11.17 -4.84 -1.75
C THR A 20 11.39 -5.18 -3.22
N ASN A 21 12.63 -5.45 -3.62
CA ASN A 21 12.94 -5.80 -5.00
C ASN A 21 12.26 -7.11 -5.46
N SER A 22 12.00 -8.04 -4.54
CA SER A 22 11.53 -9.40 -4.86
C SER A 22 10.13 -9.69 -4.34
N TYR A 23 9.68 -9.00 -3.29
CA TYR A 23 8.36 -9.21 -2.70
C TYR A 23 7.77 -7.91 -2.14
N CYS A 24 6.44 -7.85 -2.07
CA CYS A 24 5.72 -6.78 -1.40
C CYS A 24 4.88 -7.38 -0.26
N LEU A 25 4.95 -6.78 0.92
CA LEU A 25 4.05 -7.08 2.04
C LEU A 25 3.04 -5.94 2.15
N VAL A 26 1.77 -6.28 2.33
CA VAL A 26 0.67 -5.32 2.45
C VAL A 26 -0.15 -5.64 3.70
N ALA A 27 -0.69 -4.60 4.33
CA ALA A 27 -1.61 -4.75 5.45
C ALA A 27 -2.88 -5.51 5.02
N ILE A 28 -3.39 -6.33 5.93
CA ILE A 28 -4.65 -7.07 5.75
C ILE A 28 -5.79 -6.12 6.13
N GLY A 29 -6.83 -6.03 5.27
CA GLY A 29 -7.99 -5.17 5.51
C GLY A 29 -8.00 -3.87 4.69
N GLY A 30 -7.16 -3.76 3.65
CA GLY A 30 -7.28 -2.68 2.67
C GLY A 30 -8.45 -2.89 1.70
N SER A 31 -8.98 -1.81 1.13
CA SER A 31 -9.91 -1.90 0.00
C SER A 31 -9.22 -2.53 -1.22
N GLU A 32 -9.97 -3.18 -2.12
CA GLU A 32 -9.41 -3.75 -3.37
C GLU A 32 -8.64 -2.75 -4.23
N ASN A 33 -8.95 -1.46 -4.12
CA ASN A 33 -8.24 -0.36 -4.80
C ASN A 33 -6.81 -0.12 -4.26
N PHE A 34 -6.45 -0.76 -3.14
CA PHE A 34 -5.13 -0.67 -2.51
C PHE A 34 -4.25 -1.90 -2.82
N TYR A 35 -4.83 -3.01 -3.28
CA TYR A 35 -4.11 -4.20 -3.72
C TYR A 35 -3.68 -4.09 -5.18
#